data_AF-A0A364Y2D6-F1
#
_entry.id   AF-A0A364Y2D6-F1
#
_cell.length_a   1.000
_cell.length_b   1.000
_cell.length_c   1.000
_cell.angle_alpha   90.00
_cell.angle_beta   90.00
_cell.angle_gamma   90.00
#
_symmetry.space_group_name_H-M   'P 1'
#
loop_
_entity.id
_entity.type
_entity.pdbx_description
1 polymer ?
#
loop_
_entity_poly.entity_id
_entity_poly.type
_entity_poly.pdbx_seq_one_letter_code
_entity_poly.pdbx_strand_id
1 'polypeptide(L)'
;MAGCSSAYCVMSSHVHMIIARQGKQTLEGVIRDLKKYTSVKITEAIENNSQESRRELLLWLLKRAGSRNVNNKTYQFWPAA
;
A
#
# COMPACT_ATOMS: atom_id res chain seq x y z
N MET A 1 19.76 25.43 -6.49
CA MET A 1 18.67 24.64 -5.87
C MET A 1 18.01 23.83 -6.97
N ALA A 2 18.38 22.55 -7.13
CA ALA A 2 17.74 21.69 -8.13
C ALA A 2 16.37 21.23 -7.59
N GLY A 3 15.30 21.52 -8.30
CA GLY A 3 13.93 21.15 -7.93
C GLY A 3 13.74 19.64 -7.93
N CYS A 4 13.52 19.06 -6.75
CA CYS A 4 13.12 17.66 -6.62
C CYS A 4 11.68 17.51 -7.12
N SER A 5 11.49 16.98 -8.33
CA SER A 5 10.17 16.72 -8.91
C SER A 5 9.75 15.28 -8.61
N SER A 6 8.58 15.13 -7.98
CA SER A 6 7.95 13.83 -7.70
C SER A 6 6.64 13.73 -8.49
N ALA A 7 6.29 12.52 -8.95
CA ALA A 7 5.07 12.25 -9.70
C ALA A 7 4.53 10.85 -9.37
N TYR A 8 3.24 10.61 -9.57
CA TYR A 8 2.67 9.28 -9.43
C TYR A 8 1.48 9.07 -10.37
N CYS A 9 1.20 7.82 -10.69
CA CYS A 9 0.02 7.38 -11.42
C CYS A 9 -0.51 6.10 -10.78
N VAL A 10 -1.79 6.10 -10.40
CA VAL A 10 -2.48 4.94 -9.83
C VAL A 10 -3.32 4.29 -10.93
N MET A 11 -3.10 3.00 -11.17
CA MET A 11 -3.92 2.19 -12.06
C MET A 11 -4.65 1.13 -11.25
N SER A 12 -5.52 0.38 -11.91
CA SER A 12 -6.35 -0.64 -11.26
C SER A 12 -5.55 -1.78 -10.60
N SER A 13 -4.34 -2.08 -11.09
CA SER A 13 -3.52 -3.20 -10.60
C SER A 13 -2.18 -2.81 -9.97
N HIS A 14 -1.67 -1.60 -10.24
CA HIS A 14 -0.35 -1.16 -9.78
C HIS A 14 -0.24 0.37 -9.77
N VAL A 15 0.87 0.87 -9.25
CA VAL A 15 1.15 2.30 -9.13
C VAL A 15 2.54 2.58 -9.69
N HIS A 16 2.66 3.56 -10.58
CA HIS A 16 3.95 4.13 -10.99
C HIS A 16 4.26 5.35 -10.13
N MET A 17 5.50 5.47 -9.66
CA MET A 17 5.94 6.61 -8.84
C MET A 17 7.33 7.08 -9.28
N ILE A 18 7.50 8.39 -9.39
CA ILE A 18 8.77 9.10 -9.44
C ILE A 18 8.96 9.72 -8.05
N ILE A 19 9.94 9.23 -7.30
CA ILE A 19 10.19 9.64 -5.92
C ILE A 19 11.50 10.41 -5.89
N ALA A 20 11.42 11.73 -5.75
CA ALA A 20 12.58 12.52 -5.40
C ALA A 20 12.81 12.46 -3.88
N ARG A 21 14.06 12.24 -3.46
CA ARG A 21 14.44 12.18 -2.04
C ARG A 21 15.54 13.17 -1.73
N GLN A 22 15.50 13.74 -0.52
CA GLN A 22 16.59 14.52 0.05
C GLN A 22 16.96 13.93 1.42
N GLY A 23 18.24 13.96 1.76
CA GLY A 23 18.75 13.45 3.05
C GLY A 23 19.13 11.96 3.06
N LYS A 24 19.18 11.38 4.26
CA LYS A 24 19.80 10.07 4.54
C LYS A 24 18.87 8.86 4.33
N GLN A 25 17.58 9.07 4.15
CA GLN A 25 16.61 7.98 3.94
C GLN A 25 16.93 7.25 2.63
N THR A 26 16.96 5.92 2.68
CA THR A 26 17.15 5.09 1.48
C THR A 26 15.83 4.95 0.73
N LEU A 27 15.89 4.70 -0.57
CA LEU A 27 14.69 4.53 -1.39
C LEU A 27 13.85 3.34 -0.92
N GLU A 28 14.52 2.27 -0.49
CA GLU A 28 13.92 1.05 0.04
C GLU A 28 13.14 1.34 1.33
N GLY A 29 13.69 2.17 2.21
CA GLY A 29 13.02 2.62 3.43
C GLY A 29 11.73 3.38 3.11
N VAL A 30 11.81 4.33 2.17
CA VAL A 30 10.64 5.11 1.72
C VAL A 30 9.58 4.20 1.11
N ILE A 31 9.95 3.28 0.21
CA ILE A 31 9.01 2.34 -0.43
C ILE A 31 8.38 1.40 0.61
N ARG A 32 9.18 0.87 1.55
CA ARG A 32 8.69 -0.02 2.62
C ARG A 32 7.65 0.69 3.47
N ASP A 33 7.95 1.91 3.90
CA ASP A 33 7.07 2.67 4.79
C ASP A 33 5.80 3.11 4.05
N LEU A 34 5.91 3.50 2.77
CA LEU A 34 4.76 3.77 1.91
C LEU A 34 3.85 2.54 1.78
N LYS A 35 4.41 1.37 1.45
CA LYS A 35 3.65 0.12 1.35
C LYS A 35 2.94 -0.22 2.66
N LYS A 36 3.65 -0.12 3.79
CA LYS A 36 3.10 -0.40 5.12
C LYS A 36 1.96 0.56 5.46
N TYR A 37 2.19 1.86 5.34
CA TYR A 37 1.21 2.89 5.68
C TYR A 37 -0.05 2.78 4.82
N THR A 38 0.11 2.66 3.50
CA THR A 38 -1.02 2.55 2.57
C THR A 38 -1.79 1.26 2.76
N SER A 39 -1.13 0.13 3.04
CA SER A 39 -1.83 -1.13 3.33
C SER A 39 -2.78 -0.98 4.52
N VAL A 40 -2.35 -0.30 5.59
CA VAL A 40 -3.20 -0.07 6.78
C VAL A 40 -4.35 0.88 6.42
N LYS A 41 -4.03 2.05 5.85
CA LYS A 41 -5.03 3.09 5.58
C LYS A 41 -6.09 2.67 4.55
N ILE A 42 -5.70 1.94 3.50
CA ILE A 42 -6.64 1.44 2.50
C ILE A 42 -7.54 0.37 3.13
N THR A 43 -7.00 -0.52 3.97
CA THR A 43 -7.81 -1.55 4.65
C THR A 43 -8.82 -0.91 5.59
N GLU A 44 -8.39 0.07 6.40
CA GLU A 44 -9.28 0.86 7.28
C GLU A 44 -10.36 1.59 6.47
N ALA A 45 -10.00 2.15 5.31
CA ALA A 45 -10.95 2.84 4.44
C ALA A 45 -12.00 1.87 3.86
N ILE A 46 -11.61 0.65 3.50
CA ILE A 46 -12.55 -0.40 3.04
C ILE A 46 -13.47 -0.81 4.19
N GLU A 47 -12.91 -1.10 5.37
CA GLU A 47 -13.67 -1.57 6.54
C GLU A 47 -14.73 -0.57 7.01
N ASN A 48 -14.36 0.72 7.03
CA ASN A 48 -15.24 1.80 7.49
C ASN A 48 -16.17 2.35 6.40
N ASN A 49 -16.08 1.87 5.15
CA ASN A 49 -16.95 2.33 4.07
C ASN A 49 -18.23 1.48 3.99
N SER A 50 -19.36 2.04 4.43
CA SER A 50 -20.68 1.40 4.37
C SER A 50 -21.29 1.36 2.96
N GLN A 51 -20.76 2.12 2.00
CA GLN A 51 -21.28 2.21 0.64
C GLN A 51 -20.61 1.21 -0.33
N GLU A 52 -19.46 0.63 0.04
CA GLU A 52 -18.77 -0.34 -0.81
C GLU A 52 -19.43 -1.72 -0.69
N SER A 53 -20.19 -2.10 -1.71
CA SER A 53 -20.92 -3.37 -1.76
C SER A 53 -20.03 -4.60 -1.71
N ARG A 54 -18.76 -4.49 -2.12
CA ARG A 54 -17.77 -5.58 -2.11
C ARG A 54 -16.89 -5.59 -0.86
N ARG A 55 -17.21 -4.79 0.17
CA ARG A 55 -16.36 -4.63 1.37
C ARG A 55 -15.94 -5.97 1.96
N GLU A 56 -16.91 -6.85 2.22
CA GLU A 56 -16.65 -8.15 2.85
C GLU A 56 -15.78 -9.04 1.96
N LEU A 57 -16.03 -9.04 0.65
CA LEU A 57 -15.22 -9.77 -0.32
C LEU A 57 -13.78 -9.25 -0.34
N LEU A 58 -13.58 -7.93 -0.37
CA LEU A 58 -12.25 -7.31 -0.36
C LEU A 58 -11.48 -7.66 0.91
N LEU A 59 -12.10 -7.49 2.09
CA LEU A 59 -11.48 -7.83 3.37
C LEU A 59 -11.14 -9.32 3.46
N TRP A 60 -12.03 -10.19 2.97
CA TRP A 60 -11.76 -11.63 2.93
C TRP A 60 -10.57 -11.98 2.03
N LEU A 61 -10.47 -11.37 0.84
CA LEU A 61 -9.34 -11.56 -0.08
C LEU A 61 -8.03 -11.12 0.57
N LEU A 62 -8.01 -9.94 1.20
CA LEU A 62 -6.83 -9.42 1.89
C LEU A 62 -6.43 -10.30 3.07
N LYS A 63 -7.40 -10.84 3.83
CA LYS A 63 -7.15 -11.73 4.97
C LYS A 63 -6.58 -13.05 4.51
N ARG A 64 -7.13 -13.62 3.43
CA ARG A 64 -6.64 -14.86 2.82
C ARG A 64 -5.24 -14.72 2.24
N ALA A 65 -4.91 -13.55 1.68
CA ALA A 65 -3.54 -13.26 1.25
C ALA A 65 -2.60 -13.14 2.45
N GLY A 66 -3.01 -12.43 3.51
CA GLY A 66 -2.25 -12.27 4.74
C GLY A 66 -1.96 -13.58 5.46
N SER A 67 -2.93 -14.50 5.53
CA SER A 67 -2.75 -15.80 6.19
C SER A 67 -1.72 -16.71 5.52
N ARG A 68 -1.37 -16.45 4.26
CA ARG A 68 -0.34 -17.20 3.51
C ARG A 68 1.08 -16.66 3.71
N ASN A 69 1.22 -15.51 4.37
CA ASN A 69 2.50 -14.84 4.56
C ASN A 69 2.80 -14.70 6.05
N VAL A 70 3.82 -15.43 6.51
CA VAL A 70 4.27 -15.44 7.92
C VAL A 70 4.71 -14.05 8.42
N ASN A 71 5.07 -13.14 7.53
CA ASN A 71 5.49 -11.78 7.88
C ASN A 71 4.32 -10.81 8.07
N ASN A 72 3.08 -11.21 7.75
CA ASN A 72 1.88 -10.41 7.92
C ASN A 72 1.08 -10.84 9.15
N LYS A 73 0.51 -9.86 9.84
CA LYS A 73 -0.31 -10.12 11.04
C LYS A 73 -1.76 -10.49 10.73
N THR A 74 -2.35 -9.88 9.70
CA THR A 74 -3.80 -10.00 9.46
C THR A 74 -4.16 -9.86 7.98
N TYR A 75 -3.84 -8.73 7.38
CA TYR A 75 -4.19 -8.41 5.99
C TYR A 75 -2.93 -8.25 5.14
N GLN A 76 -3.04 -8.61 3.86
CA GLN A 76 -2.01 -8.34 2.87
C GLN A 76 -2.60 -7.64 1.65
N PHE A 77 -2.26 -6.36 1.48
CA PHE A 77 -2.63 -5.56 0.31
C PHE A 77 -1.57 -5.64 -0.79
N TRP A 78 -0.33 -5.33 -0.44
CA TRP A 78 0.79 -5.43 -1.37
C TRP A 78 1.28 -6.89 -1.46
N PRO A 79 1.50 -7.42 -2.68
CA PRO A 79 2.18 -8.70 -2.85
C PRO A 79 3.53 -8.71 -2.14
N ALA A 80 3.92 -9.87 -1.62
CA ALA A 80 5.28 -10.07 -1.14
C ALA A 80 6.20 -9.94 -2.36
N ALA A 81 7.25 -9.13 -2.21
CA ALA A 81 8.31 -9.03 -3.22
C ALA A 81 9.19 -10.27 -3.13
#